data_AF-A0A1B6JX83-F1
#
_entry.id   AF-A0A1B6JX83-F1
#
_cell.length_a   1.000
_cell.length_b   1.000
_cell.length_c   1.000
_cell.angle_alpha   90.00
_cell.angle_beta   90.00
_cell.angle_gamma   90.00
#
_symmetry.space_group_name_H-M   'P 1'
#
loop_
_entity.id
_entity.type
_entity.pdbx_description
1 polymer ?
#
loop_
_entity_poly.entity_id
_entity_poly.type
_entity_poly.pdbx_seq_one_letter_code
_entity_poly.pdbx_strand_id
1 'polypeptide(L)'
;MIKILIFIFLLKFTLSFNVTDVKMLNNNILELMSHGSKRNESVQMIQMIALYSGGMCGNRLCIEQPNTEDHVWKTCKDIYEFGKPDFLDFDFDWENKSAQFNWNEEDKIFFNNIRSDANSAWNEFEKTFKKLKSLHSN
;
A
#
# COMPACT_ATOMS: atom_id res chain seq x y z
N MET A 1 -11.46 9.86 25.55
CA MET A 1 -12.24 8.81 24.83
C MET A 1 -12.05 8.84 23.32
N ILE A 2 -12.23 9.97 22.63
CA ILE A 2 -12.06 10.06 21.15
C ILE A 2 -10.68 9.57 20.67
N LYS A 3 -9.59 9.93 21.36
CA LYS A 3 -8.22 9.48 21.01
C LYS A 3 -8.03 7.95 21.10
N ILE A 4 -8.71 7.28 22.05
CA ILE A 4 -8.65 5.82 22.22
C ILE A 4 -9.46 5.12 21.13
N LEU A 5 -10.62 5.68 20.76
CA LEU A 5 -11.44 5.18 19.65
C LEU A 5 -10.71 5.26 18.31
N ILE A 6 -10.00 6.36 18.03
CA ILE A 6 -9.17 6.50 16.81
C ILE A 6 -8.04 5.46 16.80
N PHE A 7 -7.38 5.24 17.94
CA PHE A 7 -6.30 4.25 18.05
C PHE A 7 -6.80 2.82 17.82
N ILE A 8 -7.98 2.46 18.35
CA ILE A 8 -8.61 1.16 18.14
C ILE A 8 -9.09 0.99 16.69
N PHE A 9 -9.60 2.04 16.05
CA PHE A 9 -10.04 1.98 14.66
C PHE A 9 -8.84 1.81 13.71
N LEU A 10 -7.73 2.52 13.95
CA LEU A 10 -6.49 2.36 13.21
C LEU A 10 -5.90 0.94 13.39
N LEU A 11 -5.91 0.40 14.61
CA LEU A 11 -5.45 -0.97 14.91
C LEU A 11 -6.33 -2.06 14.26
N LYS A 12 -7.64 -1.87 14.20
CA LYS A 12 -8.54 -2.82 13.50
C LYS A 12 -8.40 -2.77 11.99
N PHE A 13 -8.13 -1.59 11.43
CA PHE A 13 -7.91 -1.44 10.00
C PHE A 13 -6.61 -2.16 9.55
N THR A 14 -5.57 -2.15 10.39
CA THR A 14 -4.32 -2.89 10.13
C THR A 14 -4.45 -4.41 10.25
N LEU A 15 -5.42 -4.92 11.02
CA LEU A 15 -5.69 -6.36 11.13
C LEU A 15 -6.51 -6.93 9.95
N SER A 16 -7.11 -6.08 9.13
CA SER A 16 -7.99 -6.48 8.02
C SER A 16 -7.35 -6.37 6.64
N PHE A 17 -6.22 -5.67 6.50
CA PHE A 17 -5.62 -5.42 5.19
C PHE A 17 -5.00 -6.71 4.64
N ASN A 18 -5.69 -7.33 3.69
CA ASN A 18 -5.36 -8.64 3.18
C ASN A 18 -5.04 -8.63 1.68
N VAL A 19 -4.72 -9.80 1.12
CA VAL A 19 -4.35 -9.93 -0.30
C VAL A 19 -5.44 -9.45 -1.27
N THR A 20 -6.72 -9.51 -0.88
CA THR A 20 -7.83 -9.00 -1.68
C THR A 20 -7.77 -7.49 -1.78
N ASP A 21 -7.45 -6.80 -0.68
CA ASP A 21 -7.29 -5.35 -0.66
C ASP A 21 -6.10 -4.92 -1.51
N VAL A 22 -4.98 -5.66 -1.44
CA VAL A 22 -3.80 -5.42 -2.27
C VAL A 22 -4.14 -5.54 -3.76
N LYS A 23 -4.84 -6.62 -4.16
CA LYS A 23 -5.27 -6.84 -5.55
C LYS A 23 -6.24 -5.76 -6.04
N MET A 24 -7.22 -5.41 -5.22
CA MET A 24 -8.20 -4.38 -5.54
C MET A 24 -7.52 -3.02 -5.72
N LEU A 25 -6.64 -2.62 -4.80
CA LEU A 25 -5.91 -1.36 -4.90
C LEU A 25 -4.98 -1.36 -6.10
N ASN A 26 -4.25 -2.44 -6.39
CA ASN A 26 -3.43 -2.55 -7.59
C ASN A 26 -4.22 -2.24 -8.86
N ASN A 27 -5.36 -2.92 -9.04
CA ASN A 27 -6.17 -2.76 -10.24
C ASN A 27 -6.76 -1.34 -10.35
N ASN A 28 -7.31 -0.81 -9.25
CA ASN A 28 -7.90 0.52 -9.25
C ASN A 28 -6.87 1.63 -9.47
N ILE A 29 -5.67 1.49 -8.91
CA ILE A 29 -4.59 2.47 -9.11
C ILE A 29 -4.10 2.42 -10.56
N LEU A 30 -3.89 1.23 -11.13
CA LEU A 30 -3.50 1.07 -12.53
C LEU A 30 -4.53 1.66 -13.49
N GLU A 31 -5.81 1.45 -13.23
CA GLU A 31 -6.91 2.03 -14.00
C GLU A 31 -6.84 3.57 -13.97
N LEU A 32 -6.65 4.17 -12.79
CA LEU A 32 -6.54 5.62 -12.65
C LEU A 32 -5.25 6.18 -13.26
N MET A 33 -4.12 5.47 -13.13
CA MET A 33 -2.85 5.85 -13.76
C MET A 33 -2.96 5.84 -15.29
N SER A 34 -3.68 4.87 -15.86
CA SER A 34 -3.82 4.68 -17.31
C SER A 34 -4.91 5.58 -17.92
N HIS A 35 -6.06 5.67 -17.26
CA HIS A 35 -7.28 6.20 -17.84
C HIS A 35 -7.86 7.41 -17.10
N GLY A 36 -7.43 7.67 -15.86
CA GLY A 36 -7.83 8.86 -15.13
C GLY A 36 -7.49 10.14 -15.90
N SER A 37 -8.39 11.11 -15.88
CA SER A 37 -8.24 12.36 -16.63
C SER A 37 -8.71 13.60 -15.87
N LYS A 38 -9.14 13.45 -14.61
CA LYS A 38 -9.67 14.55 -13.80
C LYS A 38 -8.91 14.68 -12.48
N ARG A 39 -8.84 15.90 -11.95
CA ARG A 39 -8.18 16.19 -10.67
C ARG A 39 -8.74 15.38 -9.49
N ASN A 40 -10.06 15.13 -9.44
CA ASN A 40 -10.66 14.33 -8.38
C ASN A 40 -10.25 12.84 -8.47
N GLU A 41 -10.10 12.31 -9.67
CA GLU A 41 -9.59 10.95 -9.93
C GLU A 41 -8.13 10.84 -9.50
N SER A 42 -7.31 11.87 -9.74
CA SER A 42 -5.92 11.91 -9.26
C SER A 42 -5.83 11.93 -7.74
N VAL A 43 -6.71 12.68 -7.07
CA VAL A 43 -6.80 12.71 -5.60
C VAL A 43 -7.21 11.34 -5.06
N GLN A 44 -8.18 10.68 -5.69
CA GLN A 44 -8.60 9.32 -5.32
C GLN A 44 -7.45 8.32 -5.50
N MET A 45 -6.72 8.39 -6.62
CA MET A 45 -5.53 7.57 -6.86
C MET A 45 -4.48 7.73 -5.75
N ILE A 46 -4.16 8.97 -5.38
CA ILE A 46 -3.23 9.28 -4.30
C ILE A 46 -3.71 8.68 -2.97
N GLN A 47 -4.99 8.82 -2.64
CA GLN A 47 -5.57 8.24 -1.42
C GLN A 47 -5.47 6.71 -1.41
N MET A 48 -5.69 6.05 -2.55
CA MET A 48 -5.53 4.60 -2.68
C MET A 48 -4.07 4.15 -2.50
N ILE A 49 -3.11 4.89 -3.05
CA ILE A 49 -1.69 4.61 -2.83
C ILE A 49 -1.33 4.78 -1.35
N ALA A 50 -1.78 5.86 -0.70
CA ALA A 50 -1.56 6.07 0.73
C ALA A 50 -2.19 4.96 1.60
N LEU A 51 -3.39 4.48 1.21
CA LEU A 51 -4.06 3.37 1.88
C LEU A 51 -3.25 2.07 1.75
N TYR A 52 -2.72 1.79 0.56
CA TYR A 52 -1.81 0.68 0.33
C TYR A 52 -0.57 0.77 1.22
N SER A 53 0.11 1.92 1.25
CA SER A 53 1.30 2.13 2.09
C SER A 53 1.00 1.88 3.56
N GLY A 54 -0.11 2.41 4.07
CA GLY A 54 -0.56 2.19 5.45
C GLY A 54 -0.86 0.72 5.75
N GLY A 55 -1.56 0.03 4.83
CA GLY A 55 -1.88 -1.39 4.95
C GLY A 55 -0.64 -2.29 4.98
N MET A 56 0.35 -2.03 4.09
CA MET A 56 1.61 -2.77 4.07
C MET A 56 2.43 -2.54 5.34
N CYS A 57 2.52 -1.29 5.82
CA CYS A 57 3.15 -0.98 7.10
C CYS A 57 2.45 -1.68 8.27
N GLY A 58 1.11 -1.75 8.25
CA GLY A 58 0.32 -2.48 9.24
C GLY A 58 0.68 -3.96 9.27
N ASN A 59 0.66 -4.64 8.12
CA ASN A 59 1.04 -6.05 8.02
C ASN A 59 2.47 -6.31 8.49
N ARG A 60 3.43 -5.46 8.13
CA ARG A 60 4.82 -5.55 8.62
C ARG A 60 4.87 -5.49 10.15
N LEU A 61 4.18 -4.52 10.77
CA LEU A 61 4.17 -4.38 12.22
C LEU A 61 3.47 -5.54 12.93
N CYS A 62 2.39 -6.06 12.34
CA CYS A 62 1.63 -7.18 12.89
C CYS A 62 2.45 -8.48 12.88
N ILE A 63 3.18 -8.77 11.80
CA ILE A 63 3.98 -9.99 11.71
C ILE A 63 5.27 -9.94 12.54
N GLU A 64 5.77 -8.74 12.87
CA GLU A 64 6.93 -8.57 13.77
C GLU A 64 6.60 -8.88 15.24
N GLN A 65 5.34 -9.10 15.60
CA GLN A 65 4.94 -9.31 16.99
C GLN A 65 5.39 -10.69 17.51
N PRO A 66 5.90 -10.79 18.76
CA PRO A 66 6.42 -12.04 19.34
C PRO A 66 5.40 -13.20 19.41
N ASN A 67 4.10 -12.90 19.38
CA ASN A 67 3.01 -13.87 19.41
C ASN A 67 2.06 -13.65 18.22
N THR A 68 2.63 -13.51 17.02
CA THR A 68 1.85 -13.35 15.79
C THR A 68 0.86 -14.51 15.64
N GLU A 69 -0.42 -14.19 15.50
CA GLU A 69 -1.47 -15.19 15.31
C GLU A 69 -1.38 -15.85 13.93
N ASP A 70 -1.77 -17.13 13.82
CA ASP A 70 -1.72 -17.90 12.57
C ASP A 70 -2.45 -17.22 11.40
N HIS A 71 -3.55 -16.52 11.69
CA HIS A 71 -4.32 -15.80 10.68
C HIS A 71 -3.55 -14.60 10.11
N VAL A 72 -2.74 -13.91 10.92
CA VAL A 72 -1.87 -12.81 10.47
C VAL A 72 -0.75 -13.36 9.60
N TRP A 73 -0.14 -14.47 10.03
CA TRP A 73 0.89 -15.15 9.26
C TRP A 73 0.37 -15.57 7.88
N LYS A 74 -0.81 -16.19 7.83
CA LYS A 74 -1.48 -16.57 6.60
C LYS A 74 -1.73 -15.36 5.70
N THR A 75 -2.30 -14.28 6.23
CA THR A 75 -2.55 -13.06 5.46
C THR A 75 -1.27 -12.49 4.85
N CYS A 76 -0.19 -12.40 5.64
CA CYS A 76 1.09 -11.90 5.14
C CYS A 76 1.71 -12.85 4.11
N LYS A 77 1.56 -14.17 4.29
CA LYS A 77 1.99 -15.16 3.31
C LYS A 77 1.25 -14.99 1.99
N ASP A 78 -0.08 -14.86 2.03
CA ASP A 78 -0.90 -14.67 0.83
C ASP A 78 -0.51 -13.38 0.08
N ILE A 79 -0.22 -12.30 0.79
CA ILE A 79 0.28 -11.04 0.20
C ILE A 79 1.67 -11.23 -0.41
N TYR A 80 2.58 -11.90 0.30
CA TYR A 80 3.93 -12.16 -0.19
C TYR A 80 3.92 -13.04 -1.45
N GLU A 81 3.07 -14.06 -1.50
CA GLU A 81 2.91 -14.97 -2.64
C GLU A 81 2.23 -14.30 -3.84
N PHE A 82 1.33 -13.33 -3.60
CA PHE A 82 0.82 -12.47 -4.67
C PHE A 82 1.95 -11.64 -5.31
N GLY A 83 2.90 -11.18 -4.50
CA GLY A 83 4.06 -10.45 -4.97
C GLY A 83 3.84 -8.94 -5.03
N LYS A 84 4.86 -8.26 -5.57
CA LYS A 84 4.89 -6.80 -5.66
C LYS A 84 3.80 -6.32 -6.61
N PRO A 85 2.93 -5.37 -6.21
CA PRO A 85 1.92 -4.82 -7.12
C PRO A 85 2.52 -4.08 -8.30
N ASP A 86 1.97 -4.29 -9.49
CA ASP A 86 2.47 -3.71 -10.74
C ASP A 86 2.40 -2.18 -10.76
N PHE A 87 1.44 -1.57 -10.06
CA PHE A 87 1.33 -0.11 -10.00
C PHE A 87 2.59 0.58 -9.46
N LEU A 88 3.38 -0.13 -8.63
CA LEU A 88 4.61 0.41 -8.07
C LEU A 88 5.67 0.66 -9.15
N ASP A 89 5.74 -0.23 -10.15
CA ASP A 89 6.69 -0.18 -11.25
C ASP A 89 6.07 0.37 -12.55
N PHE A 90 4.82 0.84 -12.49
CA PHE A 90 4.10 1.36 -13.65
C PHE A 90 4.79 2.60 -14.23
N ASP A 91 5.03 2.57 -15.54
CA ASP A 91 5.57 3.68 -16.31
C ASP A 91 4.48 4.75 -16.50
N PHE A 92 4.54 5.78 -15.66
CA PHE A 92 3.50 6.80 -15.60
C PHE A 92 3.78 7.91 -16.61
N ASP A 93 2.83 8.16 -17.51
CA ASP A 93 2.90 9.22 -18.52
C ASP A 93 2.79 10.61 -17.86
N TRP A 94 3.92 11.09 -17.35
CA TRP A 94 4.00 12.33 -16.58
C TRP A 94 3.50 13.54 -17.35
N GLU A 95 3.85 13.65 -18.63
CA GLU A 95 3.53 14.82 -19.44
C GLU A 95 2.02 14.92 -19.66
N ASN A 96 1.41 13.86 -20.19
CA ASN A 96 -0.01 13.90 -20.50
C ASN A 96 -0.88 13.83 -19.25
N LYS A 97 -0.52 12.99 -18.27
CA LYS A 97 -1.34 12.82 -17.05
C LYS A 97 -1.28 14.02 -16.14
N SER A 98 -0.12 14.65 -15.96
CA SER A 98 -0.05 15.87 -15.14
C SER A 98 -0.90 16.98 -15.72
N ALA A 99 -0.92 17.13 -17.05
CA ALA A 99 -1.77 18.10 -17.73
C ALA A 99 -3.27 17.77 -17.53
N GLN A 100 -3.68 16.52 -17.73
CA GLN A 100 -5.06 16.07 -17.52
C GLN A 100 -5.52 16.27 -16.07
N PHE A 101 -4.67 15.95 -15.10
CA PHE A 101 -4.95 16.13 -13.67
C PHE A 101 -4.84 17.57 -13.19
N ASN A 102 -4.37 18.48 -14.05
CA ASN A 102 -4.08 19.87 -13.70
C ASN A 102 -3.13 19.96 -12.49
N TRP A 103 -2.07 19.16 -12.53
CA TRP A 103 -1.02 19.13 -11.51
C TRP A 103 0.00 20.24 -11.74
N ASN A 104 0.31 20.97 -10.67
CA ASN A 104 1.49 21.82 -10.63
C ASN A 104 2.74 21.00 -10.22
N GLU A 105 3.89 21.66 -10.10
CA GLU A 105 5.12 20.97 -9.69
C GLU A 105 5.04 20.38 -8.27
N GLU A 106 4.33 21.03 -7.35
CA GLU A 106 4.13 20.52 -5.99
C GLU A 106 3.30 19.23 -5.98
N ASP A 107 2.23 19.16 -6.78
CA ASP A 107 1.39 17.98 -6.95
C ASP A 107 2.22 16.81 -7.53
N LYS A 108 3.10 17.08 -8.51
CA LYS A 108 4.01 16.06 -9.09
C LYS A 108 5.00 15.54 -8.06
N ILE A 109 5.65 16.43 -7.30
CA ILE A 109 6.57 16.06 -6.22
C ILE A 109 5.86 15.22 -5.17
N PHE A 110 4.65 15.65 -4.76
CA PHE A 110 3.86 14.94 -3.77
C PHE A 110 3.47 13.54 -4.24
N PHE A 111 3.01 13.39 -5.49
CA PHE A 111 2.69 12.09 -6.06
C PHE A 111 3.91 11.16 -6.12
N ASN A 112 5.08 11.68 -6.53
CA ASN A 112 6.34 10.94 -6.52
C ASN A 112 6.72 10.44 -5.12
N ASN A 113 6.60 11.32 -4.11
CA ASN A 113 6.90 10.96 -2.72
C ASN A 113 5.95 9.84 -2.24
N ILE A 114 4.65 9.97 -2.51
CA ILE A 114 3.66 8.96 -2.11
C ILE A 114 3.91 7.60 -2.81
N ARG A 115 4.31 7.59 -4.09
CA ARG A 115 4.72 6.35 -4.78
C ARG A 115 5.99 5.75 -4.19
N SER A 116 6.97 6.59 -3.87
CA SER A 116 8.22 6.17 -3.22
C SER A 116 7.97 5.55 -1.85
N ASP A 117 7.08 6.16 -1.05
CA ASP A 117 6.67 5.64 0.26
C ASP A 117 5.97 4.28 0.13
N ALA A 118 5.08 4.13 -0.85
CA ALA A 118 4.41 2.86 -1.13
C ALA A 118 5.40 1.75 -1.51
N ASN A 119 6.37 2.06 -2.36
CA ASN A 119 7.41 1.11 -2.75
C ASN A 119 8.31 0.74 -1.56
N SER A 120 8.62 1.71 -0.70
CA SER A 120 9.40 1.48 0.52
C SER A 120 8.65 0.61 1.52
N ALA A 121 7.33 0.82 1.68
CA ALA A 121 6.48 0.00 2.53
C ALA A 121 6.42 -1.46 2.05
N TRP A 122 6.32 -1.69 0.74
CA TRP A 122 6.44 -3.03 0.16
C TRP A 122 7.80 -3.67 0.47
N ASN A 123 8.89 -2.97 0.20
CA ASN A 123 10.24 -3.52 0.36
C ASN A 123 10.54 -3.90 1.82
N GLU A 124 10.15 -3.05 2.78
CA GLU A 124 10.35 -3.35 4.20
C GLU A 124 9.44 -4.49 4.66
N PHE A 125 8.18 -4.56 4.20
CA PHE A 125 7.33 -5.74 4.43
C PHE A 125 7.97 -7.02 3.90
N GLU A 126 8.40 -7.02 2.64
CA GLU A 126 8.96 -8.20 1.97
C GLU A 126 10.21 -8.71 2.70
N LYS A 127 11.11 -7.78 3.04
CA LYS A 127 12.33 -8.06 3.79
C LYS A 127 12.03 -8.65 5.18
N THR A 128 11.10 -8.05 5.92
CA THR A 128 10.67 -8.55 7.23
C THR A 128 10.06 -9.95 7.10
N PHE A 129 9.15 -10.16 6.14
CA PHE A 129 8.49 -11.45 5.93
C PHE A 129 9.51 -12.55 5.60
N LYS A 130 10.44 -12.30 4.67
CA LYS A 130 11.51 -13.24 4.31
C LYS A 130 12.34 -13.64 5.54
N LYS A 131 12.72 -12.66 6.37
CA LYS A 131 13.49 -12.88 7.61
C LYS A 131 12.73 -13.75 8.61
N LEU A 132 11.44 -13.52 8.81
CA LEU A 132 10.65 -14.29 9.78
C LEU A 132 10.30 -15.68 9.24
N LYS A 133 10.07 -15.81 7.93
CA LYS A 133 9.75 -17.09 7.29
C LYS A 133 10.87 -18.11 7.46
N SER A 134 12.13 -17.67 7.38
CA SER A 134 13.27 -18.56 7.61
C SER A 134 13.41 -18.98 9.07
N LEU A 135 12.93 -18.18 10.03
CA LEU A 135 12.91 -18.53 11.45
C LEU A 135 11.75 -19.47 11.80
N HIS A 136 10.59 -19.30 11.15
CA HIS A 136 9.39 -20.11 11.40
C HIS A 136 9.41 -21.50 10.73
N SER A 137 10.31 -21.71 9.75
CA SER A 137 10.46 -23.00 9.06
C SER A 137 11.48 -23.94 9.74
N ASN A 138 12.04 -23.54 10.89
CA ASN A 138 12.92 -24.34 11.77
C ASN A 138 12.16 -24.69 13.05
#